data_AF-A0A1T5FC92-F1
#
_entry.id   AF-A0A1T5FC92-F1
#
_cell.length_a   1.000
_cell.length_b   1.000
_cell.length_c   1.000
_cell.angle_alpha   90.00
_cell.angle_beta   90.00
_cell.angle_gamma   90.00
#
_symmetry.space_group_name_H-M   'P 1'
#
loop_
_entity.id
_entity.type
_entity.pdbx_description
1 polymer ?
#
loop_
_entity_poly.entity_id
_entity_poly.type
_entity_poly.pdbx_seq_one_letter_code
_entity_poly.pdbx_strand_id
1 'polypeptide(L)'
;MAAHGAGLARATRGAVAVIGALSLTVLVGMGAFAVEISRGYAADTANQRIADMAALAGALAYNVNNNSSEMTATAKAVVVAQGLPASAATVALVTDAATSKQLVQVSVTTSVPIALGRVFSSALAYDVTAVGSATTTAMTTTAPPCIAALSSTPTYGITLSGGVSISSPGCAVNTNAGVTVPWGTYITAKQVNAGKSVDNPGKGITTSPTANDIVQNKAGAATDWMKDDSTLKGLLCKVNQLSGYSDPDYADGNRSCTTALVTPTAQTSSSTEDYILNYSPAANVAPYWNSSTKTYTFPAKSYDVRDIVMSGGITAVFEGPLTLKARSISMGGTGMTIGNGDVTVTGLFDFNNGSVVTIGNGDHSFGSLNVSGGRTLNVGSGSFTLGGGIVISGGTTIRIGIGVGDAVTIGNASGTAINLGNGSILCFTPSCASPTAAGGTFSVNGLITTGGGSTLIFPKAATHVINGSLSSSGSMTFGSGVYILNGNFTNGTGGVMTGTDVTFAMSGTYSLAGGTTLDLAAPNALASYGVPGVLFATKTSAASTMGGGANGKYAGLVYAPKSDVTLTGGASMSGNGSNCLMMIVNTLNLSGGTNVASACSGLSGTSSSVANVALFK
;
A
#
# COMPACT_ATOMS: atom_id res chain seq x y z
N MET A 1 32.90 48.90 -14.23
CA MET A 1 32.90 47.43 -14.03
C MET A 1 33.98 46.68 -14.82
N ALA A 2 34.98 47.35 -15.41
CA ALA A 2 36.03 46.68 -16.22
C ALA A 2 37.37 46.43 -15.50
N ALA A 3 37.57 46.92 -14.27
CA ALA A 3 38.87 46.85 -13.58
C ALA A 3 39.06 45.63 -12.65
N HIS A 4 38.01 44.85 -12.37
CA HIS A 4 38.11 43.69 -11.47
C HIS A 4 38.22 42.33 -12.18
N GLY A 5 38.07 42.26 -13.51
CA GLY A 5 38.13 40.99 -14.26
C GLY A 5 39.54 40.44 -14.47
N ALA A 6 40.56 41.30 -14.55
CA ALA A 6 41.92 40.90 -14.92
C ALA A 6 42.70 40.16 -13.82
N GLY A 7 42.34 40.36 -12.54
CA GLY A 7 42.99 39.70 -11.40
C GLY A 7 42.55 38.25 -11.18
N LEU A 8 41.33 37.89 -11.59
CA LEU A 8 40.78 36.53 -11.46
C LEU A 8 41.38 35.54 -12.46
N ALA A 9 41.84 36.02 -13.63
CA ALA A 9 42.41 35.16 -14.66
C ALA A 9 43.86 34.69 -14.37
N ARG A 10 44.59 35.34 -13.45
CA ARG A 10 45.99 35.00 -13.13
C ARG A 10 46.18 34.22 -11.82
N ALA A 11 45.14 34.08 -10.99
CA ALA A 11 45.21 33.36 -9.72
C ALA A 11 44.55 31.99 -9.85
N THR A 12 45.30 30.91 -9.60
CA THR A 12 44.79 29.52 -9.59
C THR A 12 43.57 29.34 -8.70
N ARG A 13 43.50 30.05 -7.56
CA ARG A 13 42.34 30.05 -6.67
C ARG A 13 41.11 30.75 -7.27
N GLY A 14 41.31 31.79 -8.07
CA GLY A 14 40.24 32.49 -8.79
C GLY A 14 39.66 31.65 -9.93
N ALA A 15 40.52 30.95 -10.67
CA ALA A 15 40.10 30.00 -11.70
C ALA A 15 39.26 28.84 -11.12
N VAL A 16 39.68 28.27 -9.98
CA VAL A 16 38.91 27.21 -9.29
C VAL A 16 37.55 27.72 -8.79
N ALA A 17 37.48 28.95 -8.26
CA ALA A 17 36.21 29.53 -7.83
C ALA A 17 35.24 29.76 -9.00
N VAL A 18 35.74 30.20 -10.17
CA VAL A 18 34.93 30.38 -11.38
C VAL A 18 34.43 29.04 -11.94
N ILE A 19 35.31 28.03 -12.00
CA ILE A 19 34.93 26.67 -12.42
C ILE A 19 33.91 26.07 -11.43
N GLY A 20 34.13 26.25 -10.13
CA GLY A 20 33.19 25.82 -9.08
C GLY A 20 31.82 26.47 -9.23
N ALA A 21 31.76 27.79 -9.42
CA ALA A 21 30.51 28.51 -9.61
C ALA A 21 29.76 28.10 -10.89
N LEU A 22 30.48 27.85 -11.99
CA LEU A 22 29.91 27.35 -13.25
C LEU A 22 29.43 25.89 -13.13
N SER A 23 30.14 25.05 -12.37
CA SER A 23 29.70 23.67 -12.12
C SER A 23 28.47 23.59 -11.21
N LEU A 24 28.38 24.46 -10.20
CA LEU A 24 27.27 24.49 -9.26
C LEU A 24 25.96 24.89 -9.94
N THR A 25 26.00 25.84 -10.88
CA THR A 25 24.83 26.24 -11.67
C THR A 25 24.32 25.11 -12.55
N VAL A 26 25.21 24.30 -13.14
CA VAL A 26 24.83 23.10 -13.90
C VAL A 26 24.20 22.04 -13.00
N LEU A 27 24.78 21.76 -11.82
CA LEU A 27 24.26 20.76 -10.88
C LEU A 27 22.88 21.15 -10.32
N VAL A 28 22.70 22.42 -9.97
CA VAL A 28 21.39 22.93 -9.52
C VAL A 28 20.37 22.88 -10.66
N GLY A 29 20.77 23.19 -11.90
CA GLY A 29 19.92 23.05 -13.08
C GLY A 29 19.47 21.61 -13.33
N MET A 30 20.37 20.63 -13.20
CA MET A 30 20.04 19.20 -13.32
C MET A 30 19.12 18.73 -12.19
N GLY A 31 19.37 19.17 -10.94
CA GLY A 31 18.54 18.84 -9.79
C GLY A 31 17.12 19.41 -9.91
N ALA A 32 16.99 20.65 -10.38
CA ALA A 32 15.71 21.26 -10.71
C ALA A 32 14.97 20.40 -11.74
N PHE A 33 15.60 20.16 -12.89
CA PHE A 33 15.02 19.41 -14.00
C PHE A 33 14.57 18.01 -13.58
N ALA A 34 15.33 17.32 -12.73
CA ALA A 34 14.96 16.00 -12.20
C ALA A 34 13.68 16.05 -11.36
N VAL A 35 13.52 17.07 -10.51
CA VAL A 35 12.30 17.28 -9.71
C VAL A 35 11.12 17.63 -10.61
N GLU A 36 11.31 18.49 -11.60
CA GLU A 36 10.25 18.88 -12.55
C GLU A 36 9.79 17.71 -13.43
N ILE A 37 10.70 16.89 -13.96
CA ILE A 37 10.38 15.66 -14.69
C ILE A 37 9.59 14.70 -13.81
N SER A 38 10.02 14.52 -12.55
CA SER A 38 9.36 13.60 -11.62
C SER A 38 7.91 14.02 -11.37
N ARG A 39 7.66 15.34 -11.25
CA ARG A 39 6.29 15.90 -11.15
C ARG A 39 5.50 15.73 -12.45
N GLY A 40 6.14 15.90 -13.61
CA GLY A 40 5.51 15.68 -14.91
C GLY A 40 5.06 14.24 -15.10
N TYR A 41 5.91 13.28 -14.74
CA TYR A 41 5.60 11.85 -14.81
C TYR A 41 4.47 11.45 -13.85
N ALA A 42 4.43 12.05 -12.66
CA ALA A 42 3.31 11.88 -11.73
C ALA A 42 2.00 12.45 -12.31
N ALA A 43 2.05 13.61 -12.98
CA ALA A 43 0.89 14.20 -13.65
C ALA A 43 0.44 13.36 -14.86
N ASP A 44 1.37 12.83 -15.65
CA ASP A 44 1.08 11.98 -16.82
C ASP A 44 0.37 10.69 -16.42
N THR A 45 0.92 9.99 -15.42
CA THR A 45 0.30 8.76 -14.89
C THR A 45 -1.08 9.00 -14.27
N ALA A 46 -1.29 10.14 -13.60
CA ALA A 46 -2.60 10.54 -13.09
C ALA A 46 -3.57 10.87 -14.25
N ASN A 47 -3.15 11.68 -15.22
CA ASN A 47 -3.96 12.05 -16.37
C ASN A 47 -4.35 10.82 -17.19
N GLN A 48 -3.45 9.86 -17.40
CA GLN A 48 -3.75 8.64 -18.16
C GLN A 48 -4.84 7.81 -17.48
N ARG A 49 -4.79 7.67 -16.15
CA ARG A 49 -5.84 6.97 -15.38
C ARG A 49 -7.20 7.66 -15.52
N ILE A 50 -7.23 8.99 -15.42
CA ILE A 50 -8.47 9.77 -15.57
C ILE A 50 -8.99 9.67 -17.01
N ALA A 51 -8.10 9.77 -18.01
CA ALA A 51 -8.44 9.68 -19.42
C ALA A 51 -9.01 8.31 -19.80
N ASP A 52 -8.39 7.21 -19.33
CA ASP A 52 -8.89 5.85 -19.54
C ASP A 52 -10.28 5.66 -18.92
N MET A 53 -10.46 6.07 -17.66
CA MET A 53 -11.76 5.99 -16.97
C MET A 53 -12.85 6.82 -17.67
N ALA A 54 -12.50 8.03 -18.13
CA ALA A 54 -13.41 8.92 -18.83
C ALA A 54 -13.75 8.40 -20.24
N ALA A 55 -12.79 7.82 -20.95
CA ALA A 55 -13.00 7.21 -22.26
C ALA A 55 -13.91 5.99 -22.17
N LEU A 56 -13.68 5.13 -21.18
CA LEU A 56 -14.54 3.98 -20.88
C LEU A 56 -15.97 4.41 -20.56
N ALA A 57 -16.16 5.40 -19.69
CA ALA A 57 -17.47 5.92 -19.32
C ALA A 57 -18.18 6.61 -20.49
N GLY A 58 -17.44 7.37 -21.30
CA GLY A 58 -17.95 8.01 -22.51
C GLY A 58 -18.40 6.98 -23.55
N ALA A 59 -17.59 5.95 -23.81
CA ALA A 59 -17.95 4.85 -24.71
C ALA A 59 -19.17 4.08 -24.22
N LEU A 60 -19.31 3.87 -22.91
CA LEU A 60 -20.50 3.25 -22.33
C LEU A 60 -21.75 4.11 -22.57
N ALA A 61 -21.69 5.42 -22.30
CA ALA A 61 -22.79 6.35 -22.55
C ALA A 61 -23.16 6.46 -24.05
N TYR A 62 -22.15 6.50 -24.93
CA TYR A 62 -22.37 6.52 -26.37
C TYR A 62 -23.06 5.24 -26.85
N ASN A 63 -22.63 4.08 -26.35
CA ASN A 63 -23.23 2.79 -26.71
C ASN A 63 -24.68 2.64 -26.27
N VAL A 64 -25.09 3.32 -25.19
CA VAL A 64 -26.48 3.29 -24.69
C VAL A 64 -27.36 4.25 -25.49
N ASN A 65 -26.90 5.47 -25.72
CA ASN A 65 -27.76 6.56 -26.20
C ASN A 65 -27.56 6.87 -27.69
N ASN A 66 -26.51 6.32 -28.32
CA ASN A 66 -26.05 6.67 -29.66
C ASN A 66 -25.93 8.19 -29.86
N ASN A 67 -25.51 8.90 -28.80
CA ASN A 67 -25.53 10.36 -28.72
C ASN A 67 -24.18 10.91 -28.23
N SER A 68 -23.50 11.65 -29.11
CA SER A 68 -22.18 12.23 -28.85
C SER A 68 -22.19 13.35 -27.79
N SER A 69 -23.32 14.04 -27.61
CA SER A 69 -23.45 15.07 -26.58
C SER A 69 -23.47 14.46 -25.18
N GLU A 70 -24.18 13.34 -25.03
CA GLU A 70 -24.28 12.63 -23.75
C GLU A 70 -22.98 11.90 -23.41
N MET A 71 -22.35 11.26 -24.41
CA MET A 71 -20.97 10.74 -24.32
C MET A 71 -20.00 11.80 -23.77
N THR A 72 -20.03 13.01 -24.34
CA THR A 72 -19.14 14.11 -23.94
C THR A 72 -19.44 14.58 -22.51
N ALA A 73 -20.72 14.71 -22.16
CA ALA A 73 -21.13 15.10 -20.82
C ALA A 73 -20.70 14.07 -19.77
N THR A 74 -20.88 12.77 -20.03
CA THR A 74 -20.51 11.68 -19.12
C THR A 74 -19.00 11.58 -18.94
N ALA A 75 -18.23 11.62 -20.03
CA ALA A 75 -16.77 11.59 -19.96
C ALA A 75 -16.21 12.79 -19.16
N LYS A 76 -16.75 14.00 -19.39
CA LYS A 76 -16.37 15.20 -18.61
C LYS A 76 -16.83 15.12 -17.16
N ALA A 77 -17.97 14.52 -16.86
CA ALA A 77 -18.43 14.31 -15.49
C ALA A 77 -17.48 13.38 -14.71
N VAL A 78 -16.91 12.35 -15.36
CA VAL A 78 -15.87 11.52 -14.75
C VAL A 78 -14.63 12.36 -14.44
N VAL A 79 -14.18 13.19 -15.38
CA VAL A 79 -13.02 14.10 -15.16
C VAL A 79 -13.26 15.04 -13.98
N VAL A 80 -14.48 15.60 -13.87
CA VAL A 80 -14.89 16.43 -12.72
C VAL A 80 -14.96 15.65 -11.42
N ALA A 81 -15.45 14.41 -11.45
CA ALA A 81 -15.45 13.54 -10.28
C ALA A 81 -14.02 13.17 -9.82
N GLN A 82 -13.05 13.22 -10.74
CA GLN A 82 -11.63 13.10 -10.45
C GLN A 82 -10.97 14.46 -10.09
N GLY A 83 -11.73 15.47 -9.71
CA GLY A 83 -11.20 16.72 -9.14
C GLY A 83 -10.55 17.67 -10.16
N LEU A 84 -10.68 17.40 -11.47
CA LEU A 84 -10.25 18.29 -12.54
C LEU A 84 -11.42 19.09 -13.11
N PRO A 85 -11.23 20.33 -13.58
CA PRO A 85 -12.32 21.05 -14.23
C PRO A 85 -12.71 20.33 -15.54
N ALA A 86 -13.99 20.44 -15.95
CA ALA A 86 -14.46 19.85 -17.21
C ALA A 86 -13.73 20.38 -18.45
N SER A 87 -13.08 21.55 -18.34
CA SER A 87 -12.21 22.15 -19.37
C SER A 87 -10.86 21.45 -19.51
N ALA A 88 -10.43 20.66 -18.51
CA ALA A 88 -9.21 19.87 -18.59
C ALA A 88 -9.33 18.68 -19.54
N ALA A 89 -10.53 18.37 -20.05
CA ALA A 89 -10.77 17.26 -20.95
C ALA A 89 -11.38 17.66 -22.29
N THR A 90 -10.85 17.05 -23.35
CA THR A 90 -11.46 17.02 -24.68
C THR A 90 -11.93 15.60 -24.98
N VAL A 91 -13.11 15.46 -25.59
CA VAL A 91 -13.77 14.17 -25.86
C VAL A 91 -14.10 14.14 -27.34
N ALA A 92 -13.74 13.06 -28.04
CA ALA A 92 -14.05 12.86 -29.44
C ALA A 92 -14.50 11.41 -29.70
N LEU A 93 -15.41 11.23 -30.65
CA LEU A 93 -15.66 9.93 -31.26
C LEU A 93 -14.76 9.82 -32.48
N VAL A 94 -13.86 8.85 -32.49
CA VAL A 94 -12.84 8.65 -33.52
C VAL A 94 -13.02 7.29 -34.15
N THR A 95 -12.72 7.15 -35.44
CA THR A 95 -12.65 5.83 -36.08
C THR A 95 -11.19 5.41 -36.17
N ASP A 96 -10.86 4.27 -35.56
CA ASP A 96 -9.52 3.71 -35.65
C ASP A 96 -9.23 3.21 -37.07
N ALA A 97 -8.16 3.71 -37.67
CA ALA A 97 -7.81 3.41 -39.06
C ALA A 97 -7.35 1.95 -39.26
N ALA A 98 -6.78 1.32 -38.23
CA ALA A 98 -6.25 -0.05 -38.33
C ALA A 98 -7.35 -1.12 -38.17
N THR A 99 -8.34 -0.88 -37.30
CA THR A 99 -9.38 -1.86 -36.97
C THR A 99 -10.78 -1.48 -37.44
N SER A 100 -10.95 -0.29 -38.04
CA SER A 100 -12.26 0.27 -38.45
C SER A 100 -13.29 0.35 -37.31
N LYS A 101 -12.84 0.31 -36.05
CA LYS A 101 -13.71 0.42 -34.87
C LYS A 101 -13.91 1.88 -34.50
N GLN A 102 -15.12 2.23 -34.09
CA GLN A 102 -15.36 3.50 -33.43
C GLN A 102 -14.82 3.44 -31.99
N LEU A 103 -14.17 4.52 -31.57
CA LEU A 103 -13.56 4.72 -30.26
C LEU A 103 -14.07 6.02 -29.67
N VAL A 104 -14.36 6.03 -28.37
CA VAL A 104 -14.41 7.28 -27.61
C VAL A 104 -13.01 7.56 -27.10
N GLN A 105 -12.45 8.68 -27.53
CA GLN A 105 -11.15 9.17 -27.12
C GLN A 105 -11.33 10.35 -26.17
N VAL A 106 -10.64 10.32 -25.04
CA VAL A 106 -10.61 11.40 -24.06
C VAL A 106 -9.18 11.81 -23.85
N SER A 107 -8.88 13.09 -24.06
CA SER A 107 -7.58 13.68 -23.71
C SER A 107 -7.74 14.49 -22.44
N VAL A 108 -6.92 14.21 -21.43
CA VAL A 108 -6.89 14.95 -20.16
C VAL A 108 -5.60 15.72 -20.06
N THR A 109 -5.69 17.02 -19.83
CA THR A 109 -4.54 17.93 -19.72
C THR A 109 -4.53 18.60 -18.36
N THR A 110 -3.39 18.52 -17.66
CA THR A 110 -3.14 19.25 -16.41
C THR A 110 -1.88 20.09 -16.50
N SER A 111 -1.91 21.26 -15.87
CA SER A 111 -0.78 22.19 -15.88
C SER A 111 0.10 21.97 -14.65
N VAL A 112 1.36 21.61 -14.86
CA VAL A 112 2.35 21.35 -13.80
C VAL A 112 3.19 22.60 -13.56
N PRO A 113 3.14 23.20 -12.36
CA PRO A 113 3.93 24.38 -12.05
C PRO A 113 5.44 24.11 -12.09
N ILE A 114 6.18 25.01 -12.73
CA ILE A 114 7.65 25.00 -12.73
C ILE A 114 8.11 25.69 -11.45
N ALA A 115 8.81 24.98 -10.57
CA ALA A 115 9.19 25.50 -9.26
C ALA A 115 10.62 26.05 -9.27
N LEU A 116 11.60 25.22 -9.65
CA LEU A 116 13.03 25.47 -9.62
C LEU A 116 13.58 25.89 -10.99
N GLY A 117 13.01 25.38 -12.08
CA GLY A 117 13.34 25.78 -13.46
C GLY A 117 13.05 27.25 -13.82
N ARG A 118 12.35 28.00 -12.94
CA ARG A 118 12.07 29.44 -13.10
C ARG A 118 13.32 30.33 -13.14
N VAL A 119 14.45 29.81 -12.69
CA VAL A 119 15.75 30.49 -12.82
C VAL A 119 16.19 30.58 -14.29
N PHE A 120 15.73 29.67 -15.14
CA PHE A 120 16.16 29.52 -16.54
C PHE A 120 15.05 29.78 -17.57
N SER A 121 13.81 29.98 -17.13
CA SER A 121 12.65 30.19 -18.00
C SER A 121 11.64 31.13 -17.35
N SER A 122 10.98 31.95 -18.17
CA SER A 122 9.83 32.76 -17.76
C SER A 122 8.52 31.97 -17.72
N ALA A 123 8.52 30.71 -18.14
CA ALA A 123 7.35 29.84 -18.08
C ALA A 123 6.99 29.50 -16.61
N LEU A 124 5.73 29.65 -16.25
CA LEU A 124 5.22 29.42 -14.89
C LEU A 124 4.75 27.97 -14.68
N ALA A 125 4.40 27.29 -15.76
CA ALA A 125 3.93 25.91 -15.80
C ALA A 125 4.17 25.31 -17.19
N TYR A 126 4.04 24.00 -17.30
CA TYR A 126 3.92 23.29 -18.58
C TYR A 126 2.77 22.30 -18.51
N ASP A 127 2.13 22.05 -19.65
CA ASP A 127 0.98 21.16 -19.73
C ASP A 127 1.42 19.72 -20.01
N VAL A 128 0.81 18.79 -19.28
CA VAL A 128 0.96 17.35 -19.47
C VAL A 128 -0.37 16.82 -19.96
N THR A 129 -0.37 16.12 -21.09
CA THR A 129 -1.58 15.56 -21.71
C THR A 129 -1.46 14.06 -21.85
N ALA A 130 -2.50 13.34 -21.41
CA ALA A 130 -2.63 11.91 -21.58
C ALA A 130 -3.92 11.58 -22.34
N VAL A 131 -3.94 10.49 -23.10
CA VAL A 131 -5.05 10.12 -23.97
C VAL A 131 -5.51 8.70 -23.66
N GLY A 132 -6.78 8.58 -23.26
CA GLY A 132 -7.45 7.30 -23.10
C GLY A 132 -8.41 7.05 -24.27
N SER A 133 -8.50 5.81 -24.73
CA SER A 133 -9.44 5.43 -25.79
C SER A 133 -10.22 4.18 -25.39
N ALA A 134 -11.49 4.10 -25.80
CA ALA A 134 -12.33 2.94 -25.51
C ALA A 134 -13.26 2.61 -26.68
N THR A 135 -13.40 1.33 -27.03
CA THR A 135 -14.18 0.91 -28.21
C THR A 135 -15.69 1.01 -28.01
N THR A 136 -16.41 1.45 -29.05
CA THR A 136 -17.88 1.42 -29.13
C THR A 136 -18.33 0.20 -29.96
N THR A 137 -18.13 -1.02 -29.45
CA THR A 137 -18.54 -2.24 -30.18
C THR A 137 -19.99 -2.66 -29.93
N ALA A 138 -20.55 -3.31 -30.95
CA ALA A 138 -21.95 -3.74 -31.08
C ALA A 138 -22.53 -4.48 -29.86
N MET A 139 -23.82 -4.20 -29.62
CA MET A 139 -24.66 -4.76 -28.57
C MET A 139 -24.38 -6.23 -28.26
N THR A 140 -23.99 -6.50 -27.03
CA THR A 140 -24.37 -7.75 -26.33
C THR A 140 -25.01 -7.33 -25.02
N THR A 141 -26.14 -7.91 -24.66
CA THR A 141 -27.01 -7.54 -23.53
C THR A 141 -26.45 -7.86 -22.13
N THR A 142 -25.13 -7.73 -21.89
CA THR A 142 -24.50 -8.22 -20.64
C THR A 142 -24.01 -7.08 -19.76
N ALA A 143 -24.63 -6.88 -18.59
CA ALA A 143 -24.18 -5.88 -17.61
C ALA A 143 -22.75 -6.13 -17.12
N PRO A 144 -21.94 -5.09 -16.81
CA PRO A 144 -20.57 -5.26 -16.31
C PRO A 144 -20.62 -6.04 -15.00
N PRO A 145 -19.83 -7.11 -14.85
CA PRO A 145 -19.84 -7.93 -13.64
C PRO A 145 -19.15 -7.25 -12.46
N CYS A 146 -19.79 -7.23 -11.29
CA CYS A 146 -19.09 -6.96 -10.02
C CYS A 146 -18.48 -8.22 -9.44
N ILE A 147 -19.04 -9.38 -9.77
CA ILE A 147 -18.59 -10.69 -9.29
C ILE A 147 -18.41 -11.57 -10.51
N ALA A 148 -17.23 -12.17 -10.65
CA ALA A 148 -16.96 -13.26 -11.57
C ALA A 148 -16.30 -14.44 -10.87
N ALA A 149 -17.01 -15.56 -10.82
CA ALA A 149 -16.46 -16.85 -10.46
C ALA A 149 -16.03 -17.60 -11.74
N LEU A 150 -14.72 -17.73 -11.94
CA LEU A 150 -14.15 -18.15 -13.21
C LEU A 150 -14.19 -19.66 -13.42
N SER A 151 -14.27 -20.45 -12.34
CA SER A 151 -14.24 -21.90 -12.45
C SER A 151 -15.51 -22.43 -13.11
N SER A 152 -15.34 -23.45 -13.96
CA SER A 152 -16.45 -24.26 -14.46
C SER A 152 -16.74 -25.47 -13.55
N THR A 153 -15.96 -25.68 -12.49
CA THR A 153 -16.13 -26.75 -11.50
C THR A 153 -15.98 -26.21 -10.06
N PRO A 154 -16.75 -26.67 -9.08
CA PRO A 154 -17.68 -27.81 -9.08
C PRO A 154 -19.04 -27.45 -9.73
N THR A 155 -20.12 -28.16 -9.41
CA THR A 155 -21.46 -27.90 -9.97
C THR A 155 -21.87 -26.43 -9.82
N TYR A 156 -21.61 -25.85 -8.65
CA TYR A 156 -21.89 -24.45 -8.34
C TYR A 156 -20.58 -23.68 -8.13
N GLY A 157 -20.39 -22.59 -8.85
CA GLY A 157 -19.26 -21.67 -8.67
C GLY A 157 -19.58 -20.53 -7.71
N ILE A 158 -20.88 -20.28 -7.48
CA ILE A 158 -21.37 -19.36 -6.45
C ILE A 158 -22.36 -20.13 -5.56
N THR A 159 -22.04 -20.23 -4.27
CA THR A 159 -22.83 -20.97 -3.29
C THR A 159 -23.23 -20.05 -2.14
N LEU A 160 -24.52 -19.99 -1.83
CA LEU A 160 -25.08 -19.24 -0.70
C LEU A 160 -25.66 -20.22 0.33
N SER A 161 -25.43 -19.99 1.63
CA SER A 161 -25.99 -20.80 2.71
C SER A 161 -26.17 -20.02 4.02
N GLY A 162 -27.26 -20.27 4.75
CA GLY A 162 -27.45 -19.73 6.10
C GLY A 162 -27.72 -18.22 6.15
N GLY A 163 -28.79 -17.76 5.50
CA GLY A 163 -29.30 -16.39 5.69
C GLY A 163 -28.52 -15.29 4.96
N VAL A 164 -27.71 -15.64 3.96
CA VAL A 164 -26.77 -14.72 3.30
C VAL A 164 -27.40 -13.94 2.16
N SER A 165 -26.85 -12.76 1.86
CA SER A 165 -27.27 -11.98 0.70
C SER A 165 -26.10 -11.42 -0.13
N ILE A 166 -26.28 -11.34 -1.45
CA ILE A 166 -25.46 -10.55 -2.37
C ILE A 166 -26.32 -9.38 -2.85
N SER A 167 -25.83 -8.16 -2.74
CA SER A 167 -26.48 -6.94 -3.20
C SER A 167 -25.56 -6.16 -4.13
N SER A 168 -25.79 -6.30 -5.43
CA SER A 168 -25.02 -5.74 -6.54
C SER A 168 -25.93 -5.01 -7.54
N PRO A 169 -26.81 -4.08 -7.11
CA PRO A 169 -27.85 -3.49 -7.96
C PRO A 169 -27.30 -2.71 -9.17
N GLY A 170 -26.01 -2.36 -9.17
CA GLY A 170 -25.35 -1.67 -10.28
C GLY A 170 -24.77 -2.57 -11.37
N CYS A 171 -24.69 -3.89 -11.19
CA CYS A 171 -23.81 -4.75 -12.00
C CYS A 171 -24.27 -6.22 -12.05
N ALA A 172 -23.62 -7.03 -12.90
CA ALA A 172 -23.92 -8.44 -13.04
C ALA A 172 -23.18 -9.32 -12.01
N VAL A 173 -23.75 -10.51 -11.76
CA VAL A 173 -23.11 -11.61 -11.04
C VAL A 173 -22.91 -12.76 -12.02
N ASN A 174 -21.65 -13.08 -12.31
CA ASN A 174 -21.27 -14.03 -13.36
C ASN A 174 -20.53 -15.24 -12.78
N THR A 175 -20.81 -16.42 -13.32
CA THR A 175 -20.08 -17.65 -13.00
C THR A 175 -20.00 -18.60 -14.19
N ASN A 176 -18.87 -19.28 -14.40
CA ASN A 176 -18.76 -20.33 -15.43
C ASN A 176 -19.33 -21.68 -14.97
N ALA A 177 -19.70 -21.83 -13.70
CA ALA A 177 -20.41 -22.97 -13.15
C ALA A 177 -21.89 -22.60 -12.88
N GLY A 178 -22.55 -23.29 -11.96
CA GLY A 178 -23.91 -22.95 -11.51
C GLY A 178 -23.92 -21.93 -10.38
N VAL A 179 -25.12 -21.47 -10.03
CA VAL A 179 -25.40 -20.65 -8.83
C VAL A 179 -26.42 -21.40 -7.98
N THR A 180 -26.23 -21.48 -6.66
CA THR A 180 -27.27 -21.97 -5.73
C THR A 180 -27.69 -20.86 -4.78
N VAL A 181 -29.01 -20.63 -4.71
CA VAL A 181 -29.69 -19.64 -3.87
C VAL A 181 -30.80 -20.34 -3.08
N PRO A 182 -30.45 -21.06 -2.00
CA PRO A 182 -31.42 -21.77 -1.16
C PRO A 182 -32.41 -20.82 -0.47
N TRP A 183 -33.46 -21.40 0.13
CA TRP A 183 -34.44 -20.66 0.94
C TRP A 183 -33.77 -19.80 2.02
N GLY A 184 -34.19 -18.53 2.11
CA GLY A 184 -33.64 -17.57 3.06
C GLY A 184 -32.30 -16.95 2.64
N THR A 185 -31.87 -17.14 1.39
CA THR A 185 -30.71 -16.43 0.81
C THR A 185 -31.14 -15.58 -0.38
N TYR A 186 -30.38 -14.52 -0.68
CA TYR A 186 -30.79 -13.52 -1.66
C TYR A 186 -29.66 -13.05 -2.58
N ILE A 187 -29.98 -12.76 -3.84
CA ILE A 187 -29.11 -12.05 -4.78
C ILE A 187 -29.89 -10.91 -5.40
N THR A 188 -29.41 -9.67 -5.25
CA THR A 188 -29.88 -8.50 -5.99
C THR A 188 -28.80 -8.12 -7.00
N ALA A 189 -29.11 -8.07 -8.29
CA ALA A 189 -28.14 -7.74 -9.35
C ALA A 189 -28.80 -6.98 -10.51
N LYS A 190 -28.02 -6.51 -11.49
CA LYS A 190 -28.59 -6.17 -12.81
C LYS A 190 -28.96 -7.41 -13.60
N GLN A 191 -28.10 -8.41 -13.56
CA GLN A 191 -28.22 -9.66 -14.30
C GLN A 191 -27.45 -10.76 -13.56
N VAL A 192 -27.92 -12.01 -13.67
CA VAL A 192 -27.17 -13.18 -13.21
C VAL A 192 -26.85 -14.05 -14.43
N ASN A 193 -25.56 -14.29 -14.69
CA ASN A 193 -25.10 -15.16 -15.76
C ASN A 193 -24.41 -16.40 -15.19
N ALA A 194 -24.85 -17.59 -15.60
CA ALA A 194 -24.29 -18.86 -15.17
C ALA A 194 -23.95 -19.76 -16.36
N GLY A 195 -22.77 -20.38 -16.31
CA GLY A 195 -22.34 -21.38 -17.29
C GLY A 195 -23.06 -22.71 -17.17
N LYS A 196 -23.70 -22.98 -16.02
CA LYS A 196 -24.56 -24.13 -15.77
C LYS A 196 -25.91 -23.67 -15.21
N SER A 197 -26.65 -24.58 -14.56
CA SER A 197 -27.95 -24.31 -13.95
C SER A 197 -27.89 -23.33 -12.78
N VAL A 198 -28.95 -22.53 -12.64
CA VAL A 198 -29.22 -21.72 -11.45
C VAL A 198 -30.28 -22.43 -10.62
N ASP A 199 -29.93 -22.81 -9.39
CA ASP A 199 -30.83 -23.42 -8.41
C ASP A 199 -31.37 -22.34 -7.46
N ASN A 200 -32.64 -21.96 -7.62
CA ASN A 200 -33.27 -20.82 -6.94
C ASN A 200 -34.70 -21.16 -6.45
N PRO A 201 -34.86 -22.17 -5.56
CA PRO A 201 -36.18 -22.70 -5.18
C PRO A 201 -37.04 -21.66 -4.43
N GLY A 202 -36.41 -20.75 -3.69
CA GLY A 202 -37.10 -19.71 -2.92
C GLY A 202 -37.34 -18.39 -3.67
N LYS A 203 -36.99 -18.32 -4.97
CA LYS A 203 -37.03 -17.07 -5.76
C LYS A 203 -36.25 -15.91 -5.10
N GLY A 204 -35.10 -16.21 -4.50
CA GLY A 204 -34.23 -15.25 -3.81
C GLY A 204 -33.44 -14.33 -4.74
N ILE A 205 -33.46 -14.56 -6.06
CA ILE A 205 -32.81 -13.69 -7.05
C ILE A 205 -33.76 -12.58 -7.50
N THR A 206 -33.32 -11.33 -7.35
CA THR A 206 -33.99 -10.12 -7.83
C THR A 206 -33.06 -9.40 -8.80
N THR A 207 -33.56 -9.06 -9.98
CA THR A 207 -32.82 -8.27 -10.97
C THR A 207 -33.55 -6.99 -11.36
N SER A 208 -32.79 -5.92 -11.66
CA SER A 208 -33.33 -4.61 -12.04
C SER A 208 -32.38 -3.91 -13.03
N PRO A 209 -32.88 -3.21 -14.07
CA PRO A 209 -34.29 -2.86 -14.32
C PRO A 209 -35.15 -4.00 -14.90
N THR A 210 -34.52 -4.99 -15.52
CA THR A 210 -35.23 -6.16 -16.07
C THR A 210 -35.43 -7.19 -14.98
N ALA A 211 -36.69 -7.49 -14.63
CA ALA A 211 -37.00 -8.54 -13.67
C ALA A 211 -36.72 -9.94 -14.27
N ASN A 212 -36.15 -10.83 -13.45
CA ASN A 212 -35.76 -12.20 -13.83
C ASN A 212 -34.76 -12.29 -14.99
N ASP A 213 -33.82 -11.34 -15.09
CA ASP A 213 -32.71 -11.37 -16.05
C ASP A 213 -31.62 -12.35 -15.59
N ILE A 214 -31.97 -13.64 -15.70
CA ILE A 214 -31.14 -14.78 -15.31
C ILE A 214 -30.85 -15.60 -16.56
N VAL A 215 -29.58 -15.67 -16.94
CA VAL A 215 -29.10 -16.43 -18.10
C VAL A 215 -28.29 -17.63 -17.60
N GLN A 216 -28.80 -18.83 -17.83
CA GLN A 216 -28.15 -20.08 -17.43
C GLN A 216 -27.65 -20.88 -18.64
N ASN A 217 -26.74 -21.83 -18.42
CA ASN A 217 -26.09 -22.62 -19.48
C ASN A 217 -25.37 -21.75 -20.54
N LYS A 218 -24.86 -20.58 -20.14
CA LYS A 218 -24.16 -19.63 -21.02
C LYS A 218 -22.66 -19.95 -21.03
N ALA A 219 -22.16 -20.47 -22.16
CA ALA A 219 -20.72 -20.69 -22.32
C ALA A 219 -19.94 -19.37 -22.11
N GLY A 220 -18.87 -19.42 -21.32
CA GLY A 220 -18.06 -18.24 -21.01
C GLY A 220 -18.84 -17.15 -20.25
N ALA A 221 -19.80 -17.52 -19.43
CA ALA A 221 -20.60 -16.59 -18.63
C ALA A 221 -19.76 -15.65 -17.74
N ALA A 222 -18.58 -16.09 -17.30
CA ALA A 222 -17.61 -15.29 -16.56
C ALA A 222 -16.26 -15.22 -17.29
N THR A 223 -15.67 -14.04 -17.34
CA THR A 223 -14.35 -13.79 -17.92
C THR A 223 -13.49 -13.02 -16.93
N ASP A 224 -12.19 -13.29 -16.90
CA ASP A 224 -11.25 -12.42 -16.21
C ASP A 224 -10.99 -11.17 -17.05
N TRP A 225 -11.60 -10.04 -16.68
CA TRP A 225 -11.38 -8.75 -17.36
C TRP A 225 -10.12 -8.02 -16.88
N MET A 226 -9.46 -8.49 -15.83
CA MET A 226 -8.25 -7.87 -15.26
C MET A 226 -6.97 -8.62 -15.63
N LYS A 227 -7.06 -9.82 -16.20
CA LYS A 227 -5.90 -10.64 -16.61
C LYS A 227 -4.89 -9.88 -17.45
N ASP A 228 -5.35 -8.91 -18.25
CA ASP A 228 -4.54 -8.14 -19.19
C ASP A 228 -4.14 -6.76 -18.69
N ASP A 229 -4.56 -6.36 -17.48
CA ASP A 229 -4.21 -5.06 -16.91
C ASP A 229 -2.71 -4.96 -16.61
N SER A 230 -2.03 -4.01 -17.26
CA SER A 230 -0.58 -3.82 -17.14
C SER A 230 -0.13 -3.49 -15.72
N THR A 231 -0.96 -2.78 -14.95
CA THR A 231 -0.62 -2.35 -13.59
C THR A 231 -0.69 -3.53 -12.63
N LEU A 232 -1.73 -4.35 -12.73
CA LEU A 232 -1.89 -5.59 -12.00
C LEU A 232 -0.82 -6.62 -12.39
N LYS A 233 -0.50 -6.76 -13.68
CA LYS A 233 0.60 -7.62 -14.14
C LYS A 233 1.93 -7.20 -13.50
N GLY A 234 2.26 -5.91 -13.52
CA GLY A 234 3.49 -5.39 -12.90
C GLY A 234 3.53 -5.59 -11.39
N LEU A 235 2.38 -5.46 -10.71
CA LEU A 235 2.25 -5.74 -9.28
C LEU A 235 2.50 -7.22 -8.97
N LEU A 236 1.85 -8.13 -9.70
CA LEU A 236 2.04 -9.58 -9.55
C LEU A 236 3.44 -10.03 -9.96
N CYS A 237 4.08 -9.33 -10.91
CA CYS A 237 5.47 -9.59 -11.25
C CYS A 237 6.38 -9.41 -10.03
N LYS A 238 6.19 -8.34 -9.27
CA LYS A 238 6.99 -8.10 -8.05
C LYS A 238 6.78 -9.19 -7.01
N VAL A 239 5.57 -9.72 -6.88
CA VAL A 239 5.27 -10.89 -6.01
C VAL A 239 5.99 -12.15 -6.49
N ASN A 240 5.91 -12.45 -7.78
CA ASN A 240 6.59 -13.59 -8.41
C ASN A 240 8.11 -13.49 -8.29
N GLN A 241 8.65 -12.29 -8.50
CA GLN A 241 10.07 -12.03 -8.36
C GLN A 241 10.56 -12.17 -6.92
N LEU A 242 9.75 -11.75 -5.94
CA LEU A 242 10.06 -11.90 -4.52
C LEU A 242 9.96 -13.36 -4.04
N SER A 243 8.97 -14.11 -4.54
CA SER A 243 8.75 -15.51 -4.18
C SER A 243 9.61 -16.51 -4.95
N GLY A 244 10.16 -16.09 -6.10
CA GLY A 244 10.80 -16.99 -7.06
C GLY A 244 9.83 -17.83 -7.90
N TYR A 245 8.51 -17.62 -7.75
CA TYR A 245 7.49 -18.35 -8.50
C TYR A 245 7.47 -17.93 -9.98
N SER A 246 7.39 -18.92 -10.87
CA SER A 246 7.18 -18.69 -12.31
C SER A 246 5.70 -18.90 -12.62
N ASP A 247 5.05 -17.86 -13.12
CA ASP A 247 3.62 -17.88 -13.36
C ASP A 247 3.29 -18.40 -14.77
N PRO A 248 2.59 -19.54 -14.89
CA PRO A 248 2.34 -20.19 -16.17
C PRO A 248 1.36 -19.42 -17.06
N ASP A 249 0.66 -18.42 -16.55
CA ASP A 249 -0.26 -17.62 -17.38
C ASP A 249 0.51 -16.59 -18.24
N TYR A 250 1.83 -16.47 -18.05
CA TYR A 250 2.69 -15.54 -18.78
C TYR A 250 3.84 -16.29 -19.44
N ALA A 251 4.09 -16.01 -20.72
CA ALA A 251 5.12 -16.69 -21.50
C ALA A 251 6.54 -16.52 -20.94
N ASP A 252 6.81 -15.42 -20.24
CA ASP A 252 8.08 -15.11 -19.58
C ASP A 252 8.10 -15.50 -18.09
N GLY A 253 7.05 -16.17 -17.59
CA GLY A 253 6.88 -16.50 -16.18
C GLY A 253 6.53 -15.30 -15.29
N ASN A 254 6.36 -14.10 -15.85
CA ASN A 254 6.06 -12.84 -15.15
C ASN A 254 7.02 -12.54 -13.99
N ARG A 255 8.31 -12.56 -14.29
CA ARG A 255 9.39 -12.21 -13.34
C ARG A 255 10.30 -11.08 -13.83
N SER A 256 10.00 -10.54 -15.02
CA SER A 256 10.77 -9.50 -15.69
C SER A 256 10.54 -8.10 -15.08
N CYS A 257 10.81 -7.95 -13.79
CA CYS A 257 10.68 -6.69 -13.05
C CYS A 257 11.71 -6.60 -11.91
N THR A 258 11.92 -5.40 -11.37
CA THR A 258 12.84 -5.19 -10.25
C THR A 258 12.27 -5.77 -8.95
N THR A 259 13.13 -6.40 -8.15
CA THR A 259 12.77 -6.72 -6.77
C THR A 259 12.68 -5.43 -5.97
N ALA A 260 11.65 -5.30 -5.14
CA ALA A 260 11.50 -4.18 -4.23
C ALA A 260 12.13 -4.44 -2.85
N LEU A 261 12.67 -5.64 -2.61
CA LEU A 261 13.28 -6.00 -1.32
C LEU A 261 14.61 -5.26 -1.13
N VAL A 262 14.67 -4.44 -0.08
CA VAL A 262 15.89 -3.78 0.40
C VAL A 262 16.44 -4.59 1.56
N THR A 263 17.73 -4.92 1.53
CA THR A 263 18.44 -5.60 2.64
C THR A 263 19.10 -4.60 3.56
N PRO A 264 19.06 -4.79 4.90
CA PRO A 264 19.76 -3.92 5.84
C PRO A 264 21.26 -3.85 5.53
N THR A 265 21.84 -2.65 5.58
CA THR A 265 23.29 -2.48 5.47
C THR A 265 23.97 -2.94 6.75
N ALA A 266 24.86 -3.93 6.66
CA ALA A 266 25.63 -4.40 7.80
C ALA A 266 26.50 -3.27 8.37
N GLN A 267 26.39 -3.02 9.68
CA GLN A 267 27.17 -2.03 10.40
C GLN A 267 28.23 -2.69 11.28
N THR A 268 29.36 -2.02 11.48
CA THR A 268 30.47 -2.50 12.33
C THR A 268 30.84 -1.46 13.40
N SER A 269 31.16 -1.92 14.61
CA SER A 269 31.85 -1.14 15.65
C SER A 269 33.19 -1.82 15.94
N SER A 270 34.26 -1.03 15.98
CA SER A 270 35.64 -1.49 16.19
C SER A 270 36.23 -1.07 17.54
N SER A 271 35.49 -0.28 18.33
CA SER A 271 35.96 0.19 19.63
C SER A 271 36.14 -0.98 20.61
N THR A 272 37.14 -0.85 21.48
CA THR A 272 37.41 -1.77 22.58
C THR A 272 37.02 -1.19 23.94
N GLU A 273 36.59 0.07 23.99
CA GLU A 273 36.30 0.78 25.23
C GLU A 273 34.86 0.53 25.71
N ASP A 274 34.69 0.13 26.97
CA ASP A 274 33.36 0.00 27.58
C ASP A 274 33.01 1.23 28.42
N TYR A 275 31.76 1.66 28.30
CA TYR A 275 31.15 2.69 29.14
C TYR A 275 30.27 2.01 30.18
N ILE A 276 30.88 1.73 31.34
CA ILE A 276 30.18 1.15 32.49
C ILE A 276 29.64 2.29 33.35
N LEU A 277 28.34 2.56 33.21
CA LEU A 277 27.65 3.63 33.93
C LEU A 277 27.09 3.06 35.24
N ASN A 278 27.83 3.24 36.33
CA ASN A 278 27.47 2.76 37.66
C ASN A 278 27.65 3.88 38.71
N TYR A 279 27.51 3.57 40.00
CA TYR A 279 27.67 4.55 41.09
C TYR A 279 29.13 4.86 41.45
N SER A 280 30.10 4.15 40.84
CA SER A 280 31.54 4.29 41.04
C SER A 280 32.24 4.33 39.67
N PRO A 281 32.09 5.45 38.93
CA PRO A 281 32.53 5.53 37.54
C PRO A 281 34.03 5.27 37.36
N ALA A 282 34.36 4.54 36.30
CA ALA A 282 35.73 4.43 35.81
C ALA A 282 36.23 5.76 35.22
N ALA A 283 37.55 5.92 35.10
CA ALA A 283 38.19 7.18 34.69
C ALA A 283 37.69 7.72 33.33
N ASN A 284 37.33 6.83 32.39
CA ASN A 284 36.83 7.19 31.07
C ASN A 284 35.42 7.80 31.08
N VAL A 285 34.61 7.54 32.12
CA VAL A 285 33.22 8.04 32.24
C VAL A 285 33.00 8.95 33.46
N ALA A 286 33.91 8.98 34.42
CA ALA A 286 33.85 9.81 35.61
C ALA A 286 33.64 11.32 35.33
N PRO A 287 34.22 11.93 34.28
CA PRO A 287 33.99 13.34 33.97
C PRO A 287 32.52 13.68 33.65
N TYR A 288 31.70 12.69 33.30
CA TYR A 288 30.31 12.88 32.91
C TYR A 288 29.32 12.62 34.06
N TRP A 289 29.77 12.12 35.21
CA TRP A 289 28.91 11.67 36.30
C TRP A 289 28.50 12.80 37.26
N ASN A 290 27.19 12.91 37.51
CA ASN A 290 26.61 13.73 38.57
C ASN A 290 25.94 12.83 39.62
N SER A 291 26.58 12.71 40.79
CA SER A 291 26.10 11.87 41.89
C SER A 291 24.79 12.36 42.52
N SER A 292 24.54 13.67 42.52
CA SER A 292 23.35 14.28 43.14
C SER A 292 22.09 13.94 42.35
N THR A 293 22.17 13.96 41.02
CA THR A 293 21.06 13.63 40.12
C THR A 293 21.10 12.20 39.60
N LYS A 294 22.13 11.43 39.97
CA LYS A 294 22.38 10.07 39.47
C LYS A 294 22.40 9.99 37.93
N THR A 295 23.00 11.00 37.30
CA THR A 295 22.93 11.19 35.84
C THR A 295 24.33 11.25 35.23
N TYR A 296 24.53 10.57 34.11
CA TYR A 296 25.67 10.79 33.22
C TYR A 296 25.26 11.75 32.09
N THR A 297 26.02 12.83 31.89
CA THR A 297 25.79 13.77 30.78
C THR A 297 27.02 13.82 29.87
N PHE A 298 26.86 13.29 28.66
CA PHE A 298 27.85 13.23 27.61
C PHE A 298 27.64 14.40 26.64
N PRO A 299 28.64 15.26 26.40
CA PRO A 299 28.49 16.43 25.51
C PRO A 299 28.31 16.04 24.05
N ALA A 300 27.85 16.98 23.22
CA ALA A 300 27.67 16.78 21.78
C ALA A 300 29.01 16.53 21.05
N LYS A 301 29.26 15.26 20.67
CA LYS A 301 30.40 14.81 19.85
C LYS A 301 30.16 13.38 19.36
N SER A 302 31.02 12.86 18.48
CA SER A 302 30.98 11.45 18.11
C SER A 302 31.52 10.55 19.24
N TYR A 303 30.85 9.42 19.44
CA TYR A 303 31.21 8.36 20.37
C TYR A 303 31.30 7.05 19.60
N ASP A 304 32.42 6.34 19.74
CA ASP A 304 32.56 4.94 19.29
C ASP A 304 33.00 4.11 20.48
N VAL A 305 32.07 3.32 21.00
CA VAL A 305 32.24 2.53 22.22
C VAL A 305 31.94 1.08 21.92
N ARG A 306 32.55 0.16 22.67
CA ARG A 306 32.23 -1.25 22.58
C ARG A 306 30.88 -1.50 23.22
N ASP A 307 30.79 -1.45 24.54
CA ASP A 307 29.52 -1.65 25.25
C ASP A 307 29.16 -0.46 26.12
N ILE A 308 27.87 -0.11 26.13
CA ILE A 308 27.28 0.78 27.14
C ILE A 308 26.48 -0.09 28.10
N VAL A 309 26.96 -0.20 29.34
CA VAL A 309 26.30 -0.98 30.38
C VAL A 309 25.90 -0.05 31.51
N MET A 310 24.60 0.11 31.75
CA MET A 310 24.09 1.03 32.77
C MET A 310 23.49 0.29 33.95
N SER A 311 23.81 0.72 35.18
CA SER A 311 23.26 0.13 36.41
C SER A 311 21.88 0.71 36.77
N GLY A 312 21.17 0.02 37.66
CA GLY A 312 19.84 0.42 38.16
C GLY A 312 19.80 1.83 38.77
N GLY A 313 18.73 2.58 38.46
CA GLY A 313 18.47 3.91 39.03
C GLY A 313 19.29 5.06 38.42
N ILE A 314 20.05 4.80 37.35
CA ILE A 314 20.88 5.81 36.66
C ILE A 314 20.18 6.34 35.41
N THR A 315 20.36 7.62 35.11
CA THR A 315 19.96 8.24 33.84
C THR A 315 21.19 8.56 33.00
N ALA A 316 21.12 8.37 31.68
CA ALA A 316 22.16 8.81 30.75
C ALA A 316 21.62 9.81 29.73
N VAL A 317 22.36 10.87 29.46
CA VAL A 317 22.05 11.90 28.48
C VAL A 317 23.23 12.07 27.55
N PHE A 318 23.07 11.77 26.27
CA PHE A 318 24.01 12.12 25.21
C PHE A 318 23.46 13.33 24.48
N GLU A 319 24.09 14.48 24.64
CA GLU A 319 23.66 15.73 23.99
C GLU A 319 23.89 15.66 22.48
N GLY A 320 22.96 16.18 21.70
CA GLY A 320 23.08 16.27 20.24
C GLY A 320 23.53 17.67 19.79
N PRO A 321 24.05 17.81 18.56
CA PRO A 321 24.19 16.77 17.55
C PRO A 321 25.34 15.77 17.83
N LEU A 322 25.15 14.49 17.54
CA LEU A 322 26.18 13.47 17.74
C LEU A 322 26.23 12.38 16.66
N THR A 323 27.22 11.49 16.77
CA THR A 323 27.18 10.16 16.14
C THR A 323 27.52 9.15 17.22
N LEU A 324 26.59 8.26 17.56
CA LEU A 324 26.84 7.21 18.55
C LEU A 324 26.99 5.87 17.85
N LYS A 325 28.15 5.23 18.01
CA LYS A 325 28.38 3.84 17.62
C LYS A 325 28.64 3.00 18.86
N ALA A 326 27.91 1.89 18.99
CA ALA A 326 28.10 0.90 20.03
C ALA A 326 28.03 -0.52 19.45
N ARG A 327 28.76 -1.47 20.03
CA ARG A 327 28.46 -2.90 19.81
C ARG A 327 27.18 -3.29 20.53
N SER A 328 27.04 -2.94 21.80
CA SER A 328 25.79 -3.23 22.53
C SER A 328 25.43 -2.15 23.53
N ILE A 329 24.14 -2.04 23.80
CA ILE A 329 23.60 -1.20 24.87
C ILE A 329 22.72 -2.08 25.75
N SER A 330 23.06 -2.14 27.04
CA SER A 330 22.34 -2.90 28.05
C SER A 330 22.07 -2.00 29.25
N MET A 331 20.82 -1.56 29.41
CA MET A 331 20.47 -0.59 30.44
C MET A 331 19.69 -1.20 31.59
N GLY A 332 20.29 -1.16 32.76
CA GLY A 332 19.65 -1.39 34.05
C GLY A 332 18.88 -0.17 34.60
N GLY A 333 19.21 1.05 34.12
CA GLY A 333 18.84 2.33 34.73
C GLY A 333 17.46 2.89 34.39
N THR A 334 17.17 4.09 34.89
CA THR A 334 15.86 4.77 34.86
C THR A 334 15.47 5.28 33.46
N GLY A 335 16.43 5.73 32.66
CA GLY A 335 16.17 6.23 31.32
C GLY A 335 17.43 6.63 30.57
N MET A 336 17.31 6.79 29.25
CA MET A 336 18.40 7.29 28.40
C MET A 336 17.84 8.25 27.36
N THR A 337 18.48 9.39 27.19
CA THR A 337 18.19 10.34 26.14
C THR A 337 19.42 10.48 25.25
N ILE A 338 19.27 10.24 23.96
CA ILE A 338 20.27 10.51 22.94
C ILE A 338 19.71 11.64 22.08
N GLY A 339 20.44 12.75 21.95
CA GLY A 339 20.05 13.89 21.13
C GLY A 339 20.03 13.55 19.64
N ASN A 340 19.80 14.57 18.81
CA ASN A 340 19.80 14.39 17.36
C ASN A 340 21.17 13.89 16.88
N GLY A 341 21.18 13.06 15.84
CA GLY A 341 22.38 12.45 15.30
C GLY A 341 22.23 10.97 15.04
N ASP A 342 23.13 10.42 14.22
CA ASP A 342 23.06 9.03 13.82
C ASP A 342 23.41 8.11 15.00
N VAL A 343 22.64 7.05 15.16
CA VAL A 343 22.85 6.05 16.21
C VAL A 343 22.99 4.67 15.58
N THR A 344 24.11 4.02 15.82
CA THR A 344 24.41 2.68 15.34
C THR A 344 24.69 1.77 16.53
N VAL A 345 23.91 0.71 16.70
CA VAL A 345 24.18 -0.34 17.69
C VAL A 345 24.25 -1.66 16.96
N THR A 346 25.43 -2.26 16.79
CA THR A 346 25.60 -3.39 15.86
C THR A 346 25.09 -4.72 16.42
N GLY A 347 24.95 -4.84 17.74
CA GLY A 347 24.46 -6.01 18.45
C GLY A 347 23.11 -5.74 19.12
N LEU A 348 22.96 -6.22 20.35
CA LEU A 348 21.72 -6.10 21.13
C LEU A 348 21.55 -4.67 21.67
N PHE A 349 20.33 -4.14 21.51
CA PHE A 349 19.84 -2.98 22.23
C PHE A 349 18.74 -3.41 23.21
N ASP A 350 19.07 -3.43 24.50
CA ASP A 350 18.17 -3.81 25.60
C ASP A 350 18.21 -2.78 26.73
N PHE A 351 17.08 -2.59 27.41
CA PHE A 351 16.91 -1.64 28.51
C PHE A 351 15.83 -2.12 29.47
N ASN A 352 15.76 -1.66 30.73
CA ASN A 352 14.97 -2.27 31.82
C ASN A 352 13.48 -1.89 31.90
N ASN A 353 12.74 -2.60 32.78
CA ASN A 353 11.30 -2.42 33.06
C ASN A 353 10.99 -0.98 33.53
N GLY A 354 9.98 -0.34 32.93
CA GLY A 354 9.53 1.01 33.27
C GLY A 354 10.40 2.15 32.73
N SER A 355 11.53 1.85 32.07
CA SER A 355 12.43 2.86 31.53
C SER A 355 11.92 3.43 30.20
N VAL A 356 12.17 4.73 30.01
CA VAL A 356 11.94 5.42 28.72
C VAL A 356 13.29 5.72 28.09
N VAL A 357 13.47 5.25 26.86
CA VAL A 357 14.59 5.63 26.01
C VAL A 357 14.09 6.55 24.92
N THR A 358 14.77 7.68 24.72
CA THR A 358 14.46 8.61 23.65
C THR A 358 15.72 8.84 22.82
N ILE A 359 15.59 8.69 21.51
CA ILE A 359 16.62 8.98 20.52
C ILE A 359 16.08 10.10 19.65
N GLY A 360 16.88 11.14 19.42
CA GLY A 360 16.53 12.28 18.57
C GLY A 360 16.42 11.90 17.09
N ASN A 361 16.36 12.89 16.22
CA ASN A 361 16.32 12.67 14.78
C ASN A 361 17.71 12.27 14.25
N GLY A 362 17.77 11.34 13.31
CA GLY A 362 19.01 10.87 12.68
C GLY A 362 18.78 9.55 11.96
N ASP A 363 19.77 9.12 11.17
CA ASP A 363 19.71 7.78 10.59
C ASP A 363 20.14 6.76 11.66
N HIS A 364 19.26 5.83 11.97
CA HIS A 364 19.44 4.89 13.06
C HIS A 364 19.54 3.47 12.56
N SER A 365 20.58 2.77 13.00
CA SER A 365 20.83 1.38 12.66
C SER A 365 21.02 0.54 13.91
N PHE A 366 20.31 -0.58 14.00
CA PHE A 366 20.43 -1.51 15.12
C PHE A 366 20.72 -2.93 14.61
N GLY A 367 21.37 -3.73 15.43
CA GLY A 367 21.60 -5.16 15.18
C GLY A 367 20.30 -5.91 15.42
N SER A 368 19.80 -5.88 16.66
CA SER A 368 18.47 -6.38 16.99
C SER A 368 17.84 -5.56 18.12
N LEU A 369 16.50 -5.51 18.14
CA LEU A 369 15.74 -4.93 19.23
C LEU A 369 15.02 -6.05 19.97
N ASN A 370 15.36 -6.28 21.24
CA ASN A 370 14.66 -7.23 22.09
C ASN A 370 14.24 -6.53 23.39
N VAL A 371 12.96 -6.14 23.47
CA VAL A 371 12.47 -5.21 24.52
C VAL A 371 11.19 -5.74 25.15
N SER A 372 11.20 -6.05 26.44
CA SER A 372 10.06 -6.72 27.12
C SER A 372 9.65 -6.02 28.42
N GLY A 373 8.41 -6.17 28.87
CA GLY A 373 8.01 -5.69 30.21
C GLY A 373 7.81 -4.17 30.29
N GLY A 374 6.84 -3.65 29.53
CA GLY A 374 6.24 -2.33 29.74
C GLY A 374 7.11 -1.13 29.35
N ARG A 375 8.20 -1.36 28.61
CA ARG A 375 9.23 -0.35 28.36
C ARG A 375 8.86 0.55 27.17
N THR A 376 9.40 1.77 27.12
CA THR A 376 9.16 2.68 25.98
C THR A 376 10.47 3.05 25.27
N LEU A 377 10.53 2.84 23.96
CA LEU A 377 11.54 3.40 23.07
C LEU A 377 10.88 4.40 22.11
N ASN A 378 11.33 5.65 22.14
CA ASN A 378 10.97 6.66 21.16
C ASN A 378 12.19 6.97 20.31
N VAL A 379 12.06 6.85 18.99
CA VAL A 379 13.08 7.19 18.02
C VAL A 379 12.55 8.34 17.16
N GLY A 380 13.37 9.37 16.96
CA GLY A 380 13.06 10.51 16.11
C GLY A 380 12.95 10.11 14.64
N SER A 381 12.74 11.10 13.77
CA SER A 381 12.67 10.88 12.32
C SER A 381 14.04 10.61 11.71
N GLY A 382 14.07 9.77 10.68
CA GLY A 382 15.24 9.41 9.88
C GLY A 382 15.10 7.98 9.36
N SER A 383 16.06 7.53 8.55
CA SER A 383 16.06 6.15 8.07
C SER A 383 16.29 5.20 9.23
N PHE A 384 15.48 4.15 9.31
CA PHE A 384 15.55 3.14 10.36
C PHE A 384 15.96 1.80 9.77
N THR A 385 17.12 1.29 10.18
CA THR A 385 17.68 0.04 9.70
C THR A 385 17.86 -0.94 10.85
N LEU A 386 17.46 -2.20 10.65
CA LEU A 386 17.64 -3.28 11.61
C LEU A 386 18.21 -4.52 10.89
N GLY A 387 19.43 -4.92 11.25
CA GLY A 387 20.10 -6.09 10.66
C GLY A 387 19.52 -7.44 11.09
N GLY A 388 18.76 -7.45 12.18
CA GLY A 388 18.07 -8.58 12.80
C GLY A 388 16.57 -8.31 12.95
N GLY A 389 15.94 -8.97 13.94
CA GLY A 389 14.51 -8.81 14.23
C GLY A 389 14.18 -7.83 15.36
N ILE A 390 12.94 -7.36 15.37
CA ILE A 390 12.27 -6.70 16.48
C ILE A 390 11.49 -7.77 17.25
N VAL A 391 11.78 -7.93 18.53
CA VAL A 391 11.02 -8.77 19.45
C VAL A 391 10.60 -7.91 20.62
N ILE A 392 9.29 -7.66 20.77
CA ILE A 392 8.77 -6.92 21.91
C ILE A 392 7.68 -7.68 22.63
N SER A 393 7.56 -7.51 23.94
CA SER A 393 6.54 -8.21 24.74
C SER A 393 6.19 -7.48 26.03
N GLY A 394 5.17 -7.96 26.75
CA GLY A 394 4.84 -7.46 28.09
C GLY A 394 4.38 -6.00 28.12
N GLY A 395 3.70 -5.51 27.08
CA GLY A 395 3.20 -4.13 27.03
C GLY A 395 4.24 -3.08 26.60
N THR A 396 5.39 -3.50 26.08
CA THR A 396 6.40 -2.60 25.51
C THR A 396 5.80 -1.73 24.39
N THR A 397 6.20 -0.46 24.33
CA THR A 397 5.88 0.47 23.25
C THR A 397 7.14 0.95 22.53
N ILE A 398 7.23 0.74 21.22
CA ILE A 398 8.26 1.32 20.37
C ILE A 398 7.59 2.28 19.38
N ARG A 399 8.07 3.52 19.34
CA ARG A 399 7.68 4.55 18.39
C ARG A 399 8.88 4.95 17.56
N ILE A 400 8.73 4.89 16.24
CA ILE A 400 9.75 5.30 15.28
C ILE A 400 9.16 6.42 14.45
N GLY A 401 9.73 7.62 14.56
CA GLY A 401 9.40 8.72 13.68
C GLY A 401 9.84 8.40 12.26
N ILE A 402 8.96 8.59 11.29
CA ILE A 402 9.27 8.47 9.87
C ILE A 402 8.91 9.81 9.22
N GLY A 403 9.87 10.42 8.55
CA GLY A 403 9.75 11.61 7.72
C GLY A 403 9.53 11.29 6.25
N VAL A 404 9.47 12.32 5.41
CA VAL A 404 9.30 12.16 3.97
C VAL A 404 10.59 11.64 3.36
N GLY A 405 10.52 10.51 2.65
CA GLY A 405 11.67 9.88 1.98
C GLY A 405 12.49 8.93 2.85
N ASP A 406 12.27 8.91 4.17
CA ASP A 406 12.97 7.99 5.09
C ASP A 406 12.68 6.53 4.76
N ALA A 407 13.70 5.68 4.83
CA ALA A 407 13.57 4.24 4.59
C ALA A 407 13.48 3.45 5.90
N VAL A 408 12.63 2.42 5.93
CA VAL A 408 12.58 1.41 6.98
C VAL A 408 13.03 0.08 6.40
N THR A 409 14.11 -0.49 6.93
CA THR A 409 14.65 -1.77 6.46
C THR A 409 14.93 -2.70 7.63
N ILE A 410 14.28 -3.86 7.68
CA ILE A 410 14.38 -4.84 8.77
C ILE A 410 14.70 -6.21 8.19
N GLY A 411 15.70 -6.92 8.71
CA GLY A 411 16.10 -8.22 8.18
C GLY A 411 16.28 -9.30 9.23
N ASN A 412 15.47 -10.36 9.18
CA ASN A 412 15.70 -11.63 9.86
C ASN A 412 15.22 -12.77 8.94
N ALA A 413 15.91 -12.97 7.83
CA ALA A 413 15.43 -13.81 6.72
C ALA A 413 15.12 -15.27 7.10
N SER A 414 15.76 -15.80 8.14
CA SER A 414 15.57 -17.18 8.62
C SER A 414 14.51 -17.32 9.72
N GLY A 415 13.82 -16.23 10.10
CA GLY A 415 12.87 -16.25 11.20
C GLY A 415 11.86 -15.10 11.18
N THR A 416 11.45 -14.70 12.37
CA THR A 416 10.50 -13.59 12.56
C THR A 416 11.26 -12.27 12.64
N ALA A 417 11.02 -11.38 11.68
CA ALA A 417 11.62 -10.06 11.62
C ALA A 417 10.91 -9.06 12.54
N ILE A 418 9.60 -9.21 12.76
CA ILE A 418 8.84 -8.42 13.73
C ILE A 418 7.94 -9.36 14.53
N ASN A 419 8.18 -9.45 15.84
CA ASN A 419 7.39 -10.24 16.77
C ASN A 419 6.86 -9.35 17.90
N LEU A 420 5.56 -9.08 17.90
CA LEU A 420 4.88 -8.35 18.96
C LEU A 420 4.17 -9.34 19.88
N GLY A 421 4.62 -9.47 21.12
CA GLY A 421 3.89 -10.17 22.17
C GLY A 421 2.64 -9.41 22.60
N ASN A 422 1.81 -10.07 23.41
CA ASN A 422 0.51 -9.54 23.84
C ASN A 422 0.61 -8.12 24.44
N GLY A 423 -0.34 -7.25 24.07
CA GLY A 423 -0.44 -5.87 24.56
C GLY A 423 0.66 -4.91 24.10
N SER A 424 1.62 -5.36 23.27
CA SER A 424 2.76 -4.53 22.86
C SER A 424 2.42 -3.63 21.68
N ILE A 425 3.09 -2.49 21.56
CA ILE A 425 2.83 -1.47 20.54
C ILE A 425 4.10 -1.22 19.73
N LEU A 426 4.02 -1.33 18.40
CA LEU A 426 5.05 -0.88 17.47
C LEU A 426 4.43 0.05 16.44
N CYS A 427 4.90 1.29 16.37
CA CYS A 427 4.40 2.28 15.43
C CYS A 427 5.53 2.96 14.67
N PHE A 428 5.40 3.01 13.35
CA PHE A 428 6.24 3.84 12.48
C PHE A 428 5.62 5.24 12.31
N THR A 429 5.25 5.84 13.44
CA THR A 429 4.73 7.20 13.56
C THR A 429 4.96 7.69 15.00
N PRO A 430 5.35 8.96 15.22
CA PRO A 430 5.64 9.47 16.56
C PRO A 430 4.45 9.41 17.53
N SER A 431 3.21 9.48 17.03
CA SER A 431 2.01 9.57 17.89
C SER A 431 1.35 8.23 18.17
N CYS A 432 1.70 7.16 17.45
CA CYS A 432 0.93 5.90 17.43
C CYS A 432 -0.58 6.07 17.14
N ALA A 433 -1.01 7.20 16.57
CA ALA A 433 -2.42 7.45 16.31
C ALA A 433 -2.78 7.09 14.86
N SER A 434 -2.00 7.59 13.90
CA SER A 434 -2.21 7.34 12.48
C SER A 434 -0.90 7.45 11.68
N PRO A 435 -0.83 6.84 10.50
CA PRO A 435 0.30 7.01 9.58
C PRO A 435 0.38 8.47 9.10
N THR A 436 1.49 9.17 9.40
CA THR A 436 1.60 10.62 9.19
C THR A 436 2.41 11.00 7.93
N ALA A 437 3.60 10.43 7.72
CA ALA A 437 4.50 10.81 6.62
C ALA A 437 4.58 9.75 5.52
N ALA A 438 4.87 10.19 4.29
CA ALA A 438 5.20 9.34 3.15
C ALA A 438 6.69 8.97 3.18
N GLY A 439 7.00 7.87 3.87
CA GLY A 439 8.34 7.27 3.83
C GLY A 439 8.72 6.84 2.41
N GLY A 440 10.02 6.64 2.18
CA GLY A 440 10.56 6.16 0.91
C GLY A 440 10.18 4.70 0.67
N THR A 441 10.80 3.77 1.40
CA THR A 441 10.57 2.33 1.28
C THR A 441 10.37 1.69 2.65
N PHE A 442 9.43 0.76 2.77
CA PHE A 442 9.31 -0.12 3.93
C PHE A 442 9.65 -1.54 3.49
N SER A 443 10.72 -2.14 4.02
CA SER A 443 11.23 -3.44 3.61
C SER A 443 11.48 -4.33 4.82
N VAL A 444 10.89 -5.51 4.83
CA VAL A 444 11.02 -6.53 5.88
C VAL A 444 11.39 -7.86 5.24
N ASN A 445 12.50 -8.45 5.67
CA ASN A 445 12.90 -9.80 5.25
C ASN A 445 12.69 -10.78 6.40
N GLY A 446 11.62 -11.57 6.39
CA GLY A 446 11.20 -12.46 7.47
C GLY A 446 9.72 -12.29 7.84
N LEU A 447 9.25 -13.12 8.78
CA LEU A 447 7.84 -13.13 9.21
C LEU A 447 7.50 -11.90 10.07
N ILE A 448 6.24 -11.45 10.00
CA ILE A 448 5.67 -10.48 10.94
C ILE A 448 4.56 -11.19 11.72
N THR A 449 4.69 -11.23 13.05
CA THR A 449 3.72 -11.84 13.95
C THR A 449 3.31 -10.88 15.06
N THR A 450 2.01 -10.85 15.38
CA THR A 450 1.51 -10.08 16.52
C THR A 450 0.62 -10.92 17.43
N GLY A 451 0.69 -10.66 18.73
CA GLY A 451 -0.07 -11.30 19.80
C GLY A 451 -1.39 -10.59 20.11
N GLY A 452 -2.14 -11.12 21.06
CA GLY A 452 -3.43 -10.56 21.49
C GLY A 452 -3.29 -9.14 22.05
N GLY A 453 -4.14 -8.22 21.62
CA GLY A 453 -4.16 -6.84 22.13
C GLY A 453 -2.93 -5.99 21.77
N SER A 454 -2.03 -6.49 20.92
CA SER A 454 -0.92 -5.69 20.39
C SER A 454 -1.40 -4.70 19.33
N THR A 455 -0.62 -3.66 19.05
CA THR A 455 -0.87 -2.70 17.97
C THR A 455 0.35 -2.57 17.06
N LEU A 456 0.17 -2.74 15.75
CA LEU A 456 1.18 -2.46 14.73
C LEU A 456 0.67 -1.35 13.79
N ILE A 457 1.44 -0.26 13.63
CA ILE A 457 1.11 0.81 12.68
C ILE A 457 2.23 0.95 11.66
N PHE A 458 1.91 0.63 10.40
CA PHE A 458 2.81 0.81 9.26
C PHE A 458 2.89 2.30 8.85
N PRO A 459 4.04 2.77 8.35
CA PRO A 459 4.14 4.12 7.81
C PRO A 459 3.39 4.19 6.47
N LYS A 460 3.14 5.39 5.93
CA LYS A 460 2.78 5.50 4.50
C LYS A 460 4.07 5.30 3.70
N ALA A 461 4.00 4.57 2.60
CA ALA A 461 5.13 4.38 1.70
C ALA A 461 4.60 4.02 0.30
N ALA A 462 5.34 4.36 -0.74
CA ALA A 462 4.96 3.93 -2.09
C ALA A 462 4.93 2.40 -2.21
N THR A 463 5.82 1.72 -1.51
CA THR A 463 5.86 0.25 -1.44
C THR A 463 6.30 -0.23 -0.06
N HIS A 464 5.56 -1.21 0.44
CA HIS A 464 5.86 -2.05 1.60
C HIS A 464 6.17 -3.46 1.08
N VAL A 465 7.37 -3.96 1.34
CA VAL A 465 7.81 -5.28 0.91
C VAL A 465 8.02 -6.14 2.13
N ILE A 466 7.33 -7.28 2.19
CA ILE A 466 7.44 -8.24 3.29
C ILE A 466 7.78 -9.58 2.65
N ASN A 467 9.06 -9.96 2.73
CA ASN A 467 9.51 -11.28 2.31
C ASN A 467 9.22 -12.31 3.41
N GLY A 468 7.93 -12.57 3.63
CA GLY A 468 7.41 -13.47 4.65
C GLY A 468 5.90 -13.28 4.85
N SER A 469 5.29 -14.14 5.66
CA SER A 469 3.89 -14.00 6.03
C SER A 469 3.67 -12.88 7.05
N LEU A 470 2.51 -12.23 6.96
CA LEU A 470 1.99 -11.27 7.93
C LEU A 470 0.85 -11.93 8.71
N SER A 471 1.06 -12.20 9.99
CA SER A 471 0.08 -12.91 10.83
C SER A 471 -0.23 -12.10 12.09
N SER A 472 -1.48 -11.66 12.22
CA SER A 472 -1.92 -10.81 13.33
C SER A 472 -2.88 -11.51 14.27
N SER A 473 -2.63 -11.34 15.56
CA SER A 473 -3.60 -11.57 16.63
C SER A 473 -3.99 -10.27 17.36
N GLY A 474 -3.55 -9.11 16.84
CA GLY A 474 -3.80 -7.78 17.41
C GLY A 474 -4.27 -6.78 16.35
N SER A 475 -4.28 -5.50 16.70
CA SER A 475 -4.70 -4.42 15.80
C SER A 475 -3.59 -4.06 14.81
N MET A 476 -3.97 -3.77 13.56
CA MET A 476 -3.06 -3.31 12.52
C MET A 476 -3.62 -2.10 11.78
N THR A 477 -2.83 -1.04 11.68
CA THR A 477 -3.15 0.14 10.88
C THR A 477 -2.15 0.26 9.74
N PHE A 478 -2.66 0.21 8.50
CA PHE A 478 -1.86 0.30 7.29
C PHE A 478 -1.79 1.75 6.80
N GLY A 479 -0.58 2.27 6.61
CA GLY A 479 -0.39 3.48 5.82
C GLY A 479 -0.68 3.22 4.34
N SER A 480 -1.10 4.25 3.61
CA SER A 480 -1.34 4.15 2.17
C SER A 480 -0.09 3.64 1.43
N GLY A 481 -0.30 2.82 0.40
CA GLY A 481 0.80 2.11 -0.27
C GLY A 481 0.43 0.79 -0.92
N VAL A 482 1.41 0.23 -1.63
CA VAL A 482 1.37 -1.14 -2.13
C VAL A 482 2.09 -2.07 -1.15
N TYR A 483 1.39 -3.07 -0.62
CA TYR A 483 1.94 -4.13 0.23
C TYR A 483 2.20 -5.37 -0.62
N ILE A 484 3.47 -5.76 -0.74
CA ILE A 484 3.94 -6.93 -1.51
C ILE A 484 4.41 -7.98 -0.52
N LEU A 485 3.70 -9.10 -0.44
CA LEU A 485 3.97 -10.17 0.52
C LEU A 485 4.42 -11.45 -0.19
N ASN A 486 5.57 -12.00 0.23
CA ASN A 486 5.92 -13.38 -0.08
C ASN A 486 5.46 -14.31 1.04
N GLY A 487 4.16 -14.55 1.11
CA GLY A 487 3.54 -15.38 2.13
C GLY A 487 2.05 -15.12 2.26
N ASN A 488 1.48 -15.59 3.38
CA ASN A 488 0.07 -15.42 3.70
C ASN A 488 -0.16 -14.11 4.46
N PHE A 489 -1.36 -13.57 4.32
CA PHE A 489 -1.89 -12.51 5.16
C PHE A 489 -2.99 -13.06 6.07
N THR A 490 -2.73 -13.17 7.37
CA THR A 490 -3.64 -13.79 8.33
C THR A 490 -4.03 -12.81 9.45
N ASN A 491 -5.32 -12.76 9.78
CA ASN A 491 -5.84 -12.18 11.02
C ASN A 491 -6.58 -13.30 11.77
N GLY A 492 -6.10 -13.69 12.95
CA GLY A 492 -6.56 -14.89 13.65
C GLY A 492 -7.58 -14.67 14.77
N THR A 493 -7.72 -13.45 15.28
CA THR A 493 -8.50 -13.15 16.51
C THR A 493 -9.48 -12.00 16.34
N GLY A 494 -9.50 -11.34 15.17
CA GLY A 494 -10.29 -10.14 14.95
C GLY A 494 -9.71 -8.91 15.68
N GLY A 495 -8.41 -8.62 15.66
CA GLY A 495 -7.97 -7.25 16.03
C GLY A 495 -8.49 -6.21 15.02
N VAL A 496 -8.64 -4.94 15.42
CA VAL A 496 -9.07 -3.87 14.49
C VAL A 496 -8.04 -3.74 13.37
N MET A 497 -8.51 -3.75 12.13
CA MET A 497 -7.67 -3.58 10.96
C MET A 497 -8.16 -2.42 10.13
N THR A 498 -7.30 -1.43 9.85
CA THR A 498 -7.68 -0.26 9.06
C THR A 498 -6.63 0.10 8.03
N GLY A 499 -7.08 0.61 6.87
CA GLY A 499 -6.20 1.08 5.81
C GLY A 499 -6.99 1.76 4.69
N THR A 500 -6.55 2.94 4.27
CA THR A 500 -7.12 3.67 3.13
C THR A 500 -6.02 3.89 2.09
N ASP A 501 -6.39 3.78 0.82
CA ASP A 501 -5.48 3.80 -0.32
C ASP A 501 -4.39 2.71 -0.22
N VAL A 502 -4.85 1.48 0.08
CA VAL A 502 -3.99 0.32 0.25
C VAL A 502 -4.25 -0.75 -0.81
N THR A 503 -3.19 -1.29 -1.39
CA THR A 503 -3.25 -2.45 -2.29
C THR A 503 -2.38 -3.56 -1.72
N PHE A 504 -2.91 -4.76 -1.57
CA PHE A 504 -2.18 -5.94 -1.12
C PHE A 504 -2.00 -6.92 -2.27
N ALA A 505 -0.74 -7.27 -2.57
CA ALA A 505 -0.40 -8.33 -3.51
C ALA A 505 0.44 -9.39 -2.81
N MET A 506 0.08 -10.65 -2.97
CA MET A 506 0.69 -11.73 -2.19
C MET A 506 0.83 -13.03 -2.96
N SER A 507 1.88 -13.80 -2.65
CA SER A 507 2.09 -15.14 -3.22
C SER A 507 1.21 -16.21 -2.56
N GLY A 508 0.79 -15.96 -1.31
CA GLY A 508 -0.05 -16.83 -0.51
C GLY A 508 -1.53 -16.44 -0.50
N THR A 509 -2.22 -16.85 0.56
CA THR A 509 -3.65 -16.58 0.79
C THR A 509 -3.85 -15.36 1.70
N TYR A 510 -5.05 -14.80 1.65
CA TYR A 510 -5.57 -13.98 2.76
C TYR A 510 -6.56 -14.81 3.58
N SER A 511 -6.44 -14.76 4.90
CA SER A 511 -7.33 -15.44 5.85
C SER A 511 -7.65 -14.47 6.97
N LEU A 512 -8.70 -13.70 6.80
CA LEU A 512 -9.08 -12.63 7.73
C LEU A 512 -10.21 -13.12 8.64
N ALA A 513 -9.99 -13.24 9.94
CA ALA A 513 -11.05 -13.62 10.88
C ALA A 513 -12.13 -12.55 10.99
N GLY A 514 -13.39 -12.97 11.13
CA GLY A 514 -14.53 -12.10 11.40
C GLY A 514 -14.59 -11.70 12.88
N GLY A 515 -15.38 -10.68 13.22
CA GLY A 515 -15.67 -10.33 14.63
C GLY A 515 -15.32 -8.90 15.06
N THR A 516 -14.51 -8.15 14.32
CA THR A 516 -14.22 -6.73 14.59
C THR A 516 -14.28 -5.85 13.35
N THR A 517 -13.90 -4.57 13.51
CA THR A 517 -13.77 -3.62 12.42
C THR A 517 -12.58 -3.98 11.54
N LEU A 518 -12.87 -4.48 10.35
CA LEU A 518 -11.94 -4.59 9.23
C LEU A 518 -12.35 -3.51 8.23
N ASP A 519 -11.59 -2.42 8.10
CA ASP A 519 -11.91 -1.30 7.20
C ASP A 519 -10.73 -1.07 6.25
N LEU A 520 -10.77 -1.74 5.10
CA LEU A 520 -9.73 -1.69 4.08
C LEU A 520 -10.30 -1.14 2.78
N ALA A 521 -9.71 -0.06 2.28
CA ALA A 521 -10.12 0.57 1.03
C ALA A 521 -8.95 0.66 0.06
N ALA A 522 -9.15 0.11 -1.13
CA ALA A 522 -8.28 0.28 -2.27
C ALA A 522 -8.13 1.77 -2.62
N PRO A 523 -7.02 2.14 -3.27
CA PRO A 523 -6.82 3.49 -3.75
C PRO A 523 -7.91 3.91 -4.75
N ASN A 524 -8.40 5.14 -4.61
CA ASN A 524 -9.20 5.75 -5.67
C ASN A 524 -8.30 6.15 -6.87
N ALA A 525 -8.89 6.61 -7.98
CA ALA A 525 -8.14 6.93 -9.19
C ALA A 525 -7.14 8.11 -9.01
N LEU A 526 -7.37 8.99 -8.03
CA LEU A 526 -6.50 10.11 -7.67
C LEU A 526 -5.49 9.80 -6.57
N ALA A 527 -5.53 8.61 -6.00
CA ALA A 527 -4.64 8.24 -4.92
C ALA A 527 -3.19 8.26 -5.42
N SER A 528 -2.32 8.94 -4.66
CA SER A 528 -0.90 9.07 -4.97
C SER A 528 -0.13 7.76 -4.80
N TYR A 529 -0.71 6.77 -4.12
CA TYR A 529 -0.08 5.48 -3.82
C TYR A 529 -1.05 4.32 -4.10
N GLY A 530 -0.49 3.12 -4.28
CA GLY A 530 -1.27 1.91 -4.54
C GLY A 530 -1.65 1.72 -6.02
N VAL A 531 -2.33 0.60 -6.31
CA VAL A 531 -2.96 0.35 -7.61
C VAL A 531 -4.44 0.71 -7.51
N PRO A 532 -4.92 1.72 -8.25
CA PRO A 532 -6.30 2.17 -8.17
C PRO A 532 -7.31 1.03 -8.33
N GLY A 533 -8.28 0.99 -7.44
CA GLY A 533 -9.35 0.02 -7.46
C GLY A 533 -8.94 -1.41 -7.10
N VAL A 534 -7.66 -1.73 -6.88
CA VAL A 534 -7.22 -3.08 -6.48
C VAL A 534 -6.94 -3.12 -4.98
N LEU A 535 -7.72 -3.94 -4.25
CA LEU A 535 -7.53 -4.15 -2.83
C LEU A 535 -6.65 -5.37 -2.57
N PHE A 536 -7.02 -6.53 -3.12
CA PHE A 536 -6.28 -7.79 -2.97
C PHE A 536 -5.93 -8.36 -4.34
N ALA A 537 -4.70 -8.82 -4.50
CA ALA A 537 -4.23 -9.53 -5.68
C ALA A 537 -3.42 -10.78 -5.27
N THR A 538 -3.88 -11.95 -5.66
CA THR A 538 -3.16 -13.23 -5.48
C THR A 538 -3.47 -14.17 -6.63
N LYS A 539 -2.50 -15.03 -6.97
CA LYS A 539 -2.68 -16.11 -7.95
C LYS A 539 -2.48 -17.49 -7.34
N THR A 540 -2.47 -17.58 -6.01
CA THR A 540 -2.48 -18.86 -5.31
C THR A 540 -3.72 -19.66 -5.68
N SER A 541 -3.58 -20.99 -5.75
CA SER A 541 -4.71 -21.91 -5.87
C SER A 541 -5.27 -22.35 -4.52
N ALA A 542 -4.57 -22.02 -3.42
CA ALA A 542 -5.06 -22.31 -2.08
C ALA A 542 -6.28 -21.44 -1.74
N ALA A 543 -7.23 -21.98 -0.98
CA ALA A 543 -8.44 -21.27 -0.61
C ALA A 543 -8.15 -20.09 0.33
N SER A 544 -8.83 -18.96 0.09
CA SER A 544 -8.73 -17.76 0.90
C SER A 544 -10.05 -17.52 1.64
N THR A 545 -9.98 -16.89 2.81
CA THR A 545 -11.16 -16.62 3.64
C THR A 545 -11.26 -15.15 4.02
N MET A 546 -12.48 -14.63 3.96
CA MET A 546 -12.80 -13.31 4.49
C MET A 546 -13.91 -13.46 5.52
N GLY A 547 -13.57 -13.16 6.75
CA GLY A 547 -14.50 -13.12 7.84
C GLY A 547 -15.30 -11.83 7.84
N GLY A 548 -16.56 -11.97 8.21
CA GLY A 548 -17.50 -10.91 8.48
C GLY A 548 -17.47 -10.50 9.96
N GLY A 549 -17.39 -9.19 10.23
CA GLY A 549 -17.73 -8.59 11.54
C GLY A 549 -18.71 -7.43 11.41
N ALA A 550 -19.35 -7.00 12.51
CA ALA A 550 -20.41 -5.97 12.49
C ALA A 550 -20.08 -4.66 11.74
N ASN A 551 -18.79 -4.35 11.52
CA ASN A 551 -18.29 -3.16 10.83
C ASN A 551 -17.28 -3.47 9.70
N GLY A 552 -17.34 -4.66 9.09
CA GLY A 552 -16.43 -5.03 8.00
C GLY A 552 -16.68 -4.22 6.72
N LYS A 553 -15.74 -3.40 6.29
CA LYS A 553 -15.77 -2.62 5.05
C LYS A 553 -14.58 -3.00 4.18
N TYR A 554 -14.89 -3.42 2.97
CA TYR A 554 -13.89 -3.71 1.94
C TYR A 554 -14.27 -2.92 0.70
N ALA A 555 -13.38 -2.06 0.24
CA ALA A 555 -13.56 -1.29 -0.99
C ALA A 555 -12.45 -1.65 -1.98
N GLY A 556 -12.83 -1.96 -3.22
CA GLY A 556 -11.92 -2.34 -4.29
C GLY A 556 -12.11 -3.76 -4.79
N LEU A 557 -11.24 -4.15 -5.71
CA LEU A 557 -11.21 -5.44 -6.37
C LEU A 557 -10.46 -6.45 -5.50
N VAL A 558 -11.09 -7.61 -5.33
CA VAL A 558 -10.48 -8.85 -4.90
C VAL A 558 -10.16 -9.66 -6.15
N TYR A 559 -8.88 -9.68 -6.53
CA TYR A 559 -8.36 -10.43 -7.67
C TYR A 559 -7.69 -11.72 -7.17
N ALA A 560 -8.40 -12.83 -7.23
CA ALA A 560 -7.95 -14.15 -6.81
C ALA A 560 -8.42 -15.24 -7.79
N PRO A 561 -8.12 -15.12 -9.10
CA PRO A 561 -8.74 -15.92 -10.16
C PRO A 561 -8.55 -17.44 -10.03
N LYS A 562 -7.56 -17.88 -9.25
CA LYS A 562 -7.25 -19.30 -8.99
C LYS A 562 -7.61 -19.77 -7.58
N SER A 563 -8.00 -18.85 -6.69
CA SER A 563 -8.32 -19.14 -5.30
C SER A 563 -9.83 -19.28 -5.10
N ASP A 564 -10.24 -20.33 -4.40
CA ASP A 564 -11.59 -20.43 -3.87
C ASP A 564 -11.74 -19.47 -2.69
N VAL A 565 -12.73 -18.58 -2.76
CA VAL A 565 -12.92 -17.54 -1.76
C VAL A 565 -14.16 -17.83 -0.95
N THR A 566 -13.98 -18.01 0.36
CA THR A 566 -15.09 -18.21 1.30
C THR A 566 -15.29 -16.99 2.18
N LEU A 567 -16.52 -16.51 2.22
CA LEU A 567 -16.98 -15.45 3.11
C LEU A 567 -17.82 -16.09 4.23
N THR A 568 -17.44 -15.85 5.48
CA THR A 568 -18.11 -16.43 6.66
C THR A 568 -18.39 -15.36 7.71
N GLY A 569 -19.41 -15.56 8.55
CA GLY A 569 -19.72 -14.66 9.68
C GLY A 569 -20.72 -13.55 9.34
N GLY A 570 -21.63 -13.24 10.27
CA GLY A 570 -22.89 -12.49 10.04
C GLY A 570 -22.77 -10.99 9.74
N ALA A 571 -21.83 -10.58 8.90
CA ALA A 571 -21.52 -9.19 8.63
C ALA A 571 -21.91 -8.72 7.24
N SER A 572 -22.16 -7.42 7.16
CA SER A 572 -22.34 -6.71 5.91
C SER A 572 -21.00 -6.16 5.42
N MET A 573 -20.43 -6.74 4.36
CA MET A 573 -19.37 -6.11 3.58
C MET A 573 -20.00 -5.00 2.75
N SER A 574 -19.72 -3.75 3.07
CA SER A 574 -20.12 -2.61 2.23
C SER A 574 -18.90 -1.94 1.64
N GLY A 575 -19.07 -1.38 0.43
CA GLY A 575 -18.10 -0.45 -0.14
C GLY A 575 -17.83 0.71 0.83
N ASN A 576 -16.58 1.14 0.93
CA ASN A 576 -16.21 2.31 1.71
C ASN A 576 -16.44 3.59 0.86
N GLY A 577 -17.47 4.37 1.20
CA GLY A 577 -17.79 5.62 0.52
C GLY A 577 -18.26 5.40 -0.92
N SER A 578 -17.64 6.06 -1.89
CA SER A 578 -17.91 5.92 -3.33
C SER A 578 -17.20 4.72 -3.99
N ASN A 579 -16.35 4.00 -3.26
CA ASN A 579 -15.57 2.87 -3.79
C ASN A 579 -16.32 1.55 -3.63
N CYS A 580 -16.39 0.77 -4.71
CA CYS A 580 -17.16 -0.46 -4.78
C CYS A 580 -16.33 -1.71 -4.49
N LEU A 581 -16.95 -2.74 -3.90
CA LEU A 581 -16.36 -4.08 -3.80
C LEU A 581 -16.60 -4.86 -5.10
N MET A 582 -15.54 -5.33 -5.75
CA MET A 582 -15.59 -6.20 -6.92
C MET A 582 -14.78 -7.47 -6.67
N MET A 583 -15.11 -8.58 -7.35
CA MET A 583 -14.43 -9.86 -7.16
C MET A 583 -14.23 -10.59 -8.48
N ILE A 584 -13.00 -11.07 -8.71
CA ILE A 584 -12.65 -12.08 -9.71
C ILE A 584 -12.00 -13.23 -8.95
N VAL A 585 -12.69 -14.35 -8.84
CA VAL A 585 -12.29 -15.49 -7.99
C VAL A 585 -12.45 -16.81 -8.72
N ASN A 586 -11.84 -17.90 -8.22
CA ASN A 586 -12.08 -19.22 -8.81
C ASN A 586 -13.51 -19.69 -8.54
N THR A 587 -13.87 -19.76 -7.25
CA THR A 587 -15.25 -19.96 -6.77
C THR A 587 -15.54 -19.04 -5.60
N LEU A 588 -16.82 -18.79 -5.34
CA LEU A 588 -17.30 -17.93 -4.28
C LEU A 588 -18.28 -18.69 -3.38
N ASN A 589 -17.99 -18.79 -2.09
CA ASN A 589 -18.86 -19.41 -1.10
C ASN A 589 -19.24 -18.41 -0.01
N LEU A 590 -20.53 -18.19 0.23
CA LEU A 590 -21.05 -17.31 1.28
C LEU A 590 -21.80 -18.14 2.31
N SER A 591 -21.45 -17.96 3.59
CA SER A 591 -22.11 -18.66 4.68
C SER A 591 -22.29 -17.79 5.94
N GLY A 592 -23.18 -18.21 6.84
CA GLY A 592 -23.22 -17.70 8.22
C GLY A 592 -23.76 -16.28 8.37
N GLY A 593 -24.76 -15.88 7.58
CA GLY A 593 -25.43 -14.57 7.64
C GLY A 593 -24.65 -13.40 7.01
N THR A 594 -23.62 -13.69 6.22
CA THR A 594 -22.89 -12.70 5.42
C THR A 594 -23.81 -11.91 4.47
N ASN A 595 -23.64 -10.60 4.41
CA ASN A 595 -24.24 -9.73 3.40
C ASN A 595 -23.12 -9.08 2.59
N VAL A 596 -23.06 -9.31 1.29
CA VAL A 596 -22.07 -8.68 0.39
C VAL A 596 -22.76 -7.57 -0.37
N ALA A 597 -22.41 -6.32 -0.11
CA ALA A 597 -22.94 -5.16 -0.80
C ALA A 597 -21.88 -4.52 -1.71
N SER A 598 -22.04 -4.74 -3.01
CA SER A 598 -21.30 -4.07 -4.09
C SER A 598 -22.12 -2.89 -4.62
N ALA A 599 -22.09 -1.77 -3.89
CA ALA A 599 -22.77 -0.55 -4.28
C ALA A 599 -21.88 0.29 -5.22
N CYS A 600 -21.79 -0.11 -6.49
CA CYS A 600 -21.08 0.64 -7.51
C CYS A 600 -21.98 1.77 -8.06
N SER A 601 -22.05 2.92 -7.38
CA SER A 601 -22.87 4.07 -7.83
C SER A 601 -22.46 4.63 -9.20
N GLY A 602 -21.20 4.43 -9.62
CA GLY A 602 -20.76 4.74 -10.99
C GLY A 602 -21.30 3.79 -12.06
N LEU A 603 -21.81 2.61 -11.67
CA LEU A 603 -22.42 1.61 -12.55
C LEU A 603 -23.96 1.60 -12.47
N SER A 604 -24.57 2.37 -11.57
CA SER A 604 -26.01 2.35 -11.27
C SER A 604 -26.91 3.09 -12.27
N GLY A 605 -26.42 3.38 -13.47
CA GLY A 605 -27.28 3.88 -14.55
C GLY A 605 -28.39 2.88 -14.85
N THR A 606 -29.64 3.33 -14.89
CA THR A 606 -30.80 2.57 -15.38
C THR A 606 -30.61 2.34 -16.88
N SER A 607 -30.07 1.18 -17.28
CA SER A 607 -30.04 0.83 -18.70
C SER A 607 -30.08 -0.68 -18.89
N SER A 608 -31.08 -1.12 -19.65
CA SER A 608 -31.47 -2.52 -19.90
C SER A 608 -30.60 -3.22 -20.96
N SER A 609 -29.39 -2.74 -21.22
CA SER A 609 -28.46 -3.34 -22.18
C SER A 609 -27.10 -2.67 -22.02
N VAL A 610 -26.07 -3.44 -21.67
CA VAL A 610 -24.72 -2.90 -21.53
C VAL A 610 -23.81 -3.49 -22.59
N ALA A 611 -23.35 -2.65 -23.52
CA ALA A 611 -22.38 -3.02 -24.55
C ALA A 611 -21.00 -3.31 -23.95
N ASN A 612 -20.26 -4.23 -24.56
CA ASN A 612 -18.85 -4.46 -24.22
C ASN A 612 -18.04 -3.20 -24.57
N VAL A 613 -17.46 -2.57 -23.55
CA VAL A 613 -16.50 -1.49 -23.72
C VAL A 613 -15.17 -1.99 -23.17
N ALA A 614 -14.15 -2.04 -24.04
CA ALA A 614 -12.78 -2.33 -23.65
C ALA A 614 -11.95 -1.05 -23.80
N LEU A 615 -11.03 -0.84 -22.86
CA LEU A 615 -9.97 0.14 -23.03
C LEU A 615 -9.14 -0.29 -24.23
N PHE A 616 -8.99 0.62 -25.19
CA PHE A 616 -8.18 0.46 -26.37
C PHE A 616 -6.88 1.22 -26.09
N LYS A 617 -5.78 0.48 -25.89
CA LYS A 617 -4.45 1.03 -25.70
C LYS A 617 -3.68 0.98 -27.00
#